data_AF-A0A6J5JKN1-F1
#
_entry.id   AF-A0A6J5JKN1-F1
#
_cell.length_a   1.000
_cell.length_b   1.000
_cell.length_c   1.000
_cell.angle_alpha   90.00
_cell.angle_beta   90.00
_cell.angle_gamma   90.00
#
_symmetry.space_group_name_H-M   'P 1'
#
loop_
_entity.id
_entity.type
_entity.pdbx_description
1 polymer ?
#
loop_
_entity_poly.entity_id
_entity_poly.type
_entity_poly.pdbx_seq_one_letter_code
_entity_poly.pdbx_strand_id
1 'polypeptide(L)'
;MTTLDAIRWEQNYADVQTSLHHPRIRAFLGDVALPALGAIDRDIERWGKTREGGAPFARADAEALLQATIQAFCLAIQSIWERQLRVWMCDCVHYCGGDAQQVRLAQQAPLEQVSRLLLDLRGAALAAFPSYPDLEYLQLVGNACRHGDGRSSDALFRAHRELWPTWTSAPFPWPAENPPMGPPAIPSFRHAVLPRELLTRFVNAIGWFWEDVSYVCMNGFVQKDEGIESRLAELRTARAARPMNEDTQCAADPAG
;
A
#
# COMPACT_ATOMS: atom_id res chain seq x y z
N MET A 1 -21.05 -8.06 6.36
CA MET A 1 -19.67 -7.66 6.74
C MET A 1 -19.77 -6.90 8.05
N THR A 2 -18.99 -7.26 9.06
CA THR A 2 -18.93 -6.52 10.32
C THR A 2 -18.32 -5.15 10.05
N THR A 3 -19.06 -4.08 10.29
CA THR A 3 -18.52 -2.72 10.19
C THR A 3 -17.58 -2.47 11.36
N LEU A 4 -16.49 -1.70 11.17
CA LEU A 4 -15.57 -1.35 12.26
C LEU A 4 -16.31 -0.73 13.47
N ASP A 5 -17.47 -0.11 13.24
CA ASP A 5 -18.34 0.48 14.27
C ASP A 5 -18.98 -0.53 15.21
N ALA A 6 -19.02 -1.82 14.83
CA ALA A 6 -19.52 -2.92 15.66
C ALA A 6 -18.40 -3.60 16.47
N ILE A 7 -17.13 -3.31 16.16
CA ILE A 7 -15.99 -3.96 16.81
C ILE A 7 -15.65 -3.24 18.11
N ARG A 8 -15.52 -3.98 19.20
CA ARG A 8 -15.08 -3.48 20.51
C ARG A 8 -13.92 -4.33 20.97
N TRP A 9 -12.76 -3.71 21.09
CA TRP A 9 -11.57 -4.38 21.57
C TRP A 9 -11.38 -4.13 23.07
N GLU A 10 -10.88 -5.15 23.77
CA GLU A 10 -10.29 -4.94 25.08
C GLU A 10 -9.02 -4.08 24.95
N GLN A 11 -8.87 -3.15 25.88
CA GLN A 11 -7.89 -2.08 25.82
C GLN A 11 -6.46 -2.62 25.96
N ASN A 12 -5.65 -2.49 24.92
CA ASN A 12 -4.24 -2.86 24.96
C ASN A 12 -3.36 -1.60 24.85
N TYR A 13 -2.34 -1.51 25.70
CA TYR A 13 -1.33 -0.45 25.63
C TYR A 13 -0.65 -0.36 24.24
N ALA A 14 -0.51 -1.49 23.55
CA ALA A 14 -0.03 -1.56 22.17
C ALA A 14 -0.79 -0.62 21.23
N ASP A 15 -2.11 -0.53 21.39
CA ASP A 15 -2.99 0.24 20.50
C ASP A 15 -2.73 1.75 20.66
N VAL A 16 -2.40 2.21 21.88
CA VAL A 16 -2.11 3.61 22.18
C VAL A 16 -0.83 4.08 21.46
N GLN A 17 0.17 3.20 21.36
CA GLN A 17 1.45 3.52 20.71
C GLN A 17 1.32 3.68 19.19
N THR A 18 0.27 3.14 18.58
CA THR A 18 0.03 3.23 17.13
C THR A 18 -0.24 4.66 16.65
N SER A 19 -0.68 5.55 17.55
CA SER A 19 -0.96 6.96 17.26
C SER A 19 0.22 7.71 16.63
N LEU A 20 1.45 7.27 16.88
CA LEU A 20 2.67 7.88 16.32
C LEU A 20 3.04 7.37 14.92
N HIS A 21 2.41 6.31 14.42
CA HIS A 21 2.74 5.74 13.11
C HIS A 21 2.31 6.66 11.96
N HIS A 22 1.12 7.27 12.04
CA HIS A 22 0.61 8.15 11.00
C HIS A 22 1.49 9.42 10.81
N PRO A 23 1.85 10.19 11.85
CA PRO A 23 2.74 11.34 11.67
C PRO A 23 4.10 10.97 11.07
N ARG A 24 4.67 9.84 11.48
CA ARG A 24 6.00 9.39 10.99
C ARG A 24 6.00 9.06 9.51
N ILE A 25 4.99 8.33 9.02
CA ILE A 25 4.93 7.97 7.60
C ILE A 25 4.63 9.19 6.71
N ARG A 26 3.84 10.15 7.22
CA ARG A 26 3.64 11.44 6.53
C ARG A 26 4.92 12.25 6.43
N ALA A 27 5.68 12.34 7.52
CA ALA A 27 6.97 13.02 7.53
C ALA A 27 7.94 12.37 6.53
N PHE A 28 7.99 11.03 6.45
CA PHE A 28 8.78 10.35 5.43
C PHE A 28 8.38 10.76 4.00
N LEU A 29 7.08 10.83 3.69
CA LEU A 29 6.64 11.28 2.38
C LEU A 29 7.00 12.75 2.10
N GLY A 30 6.60 13.64 3.01
CA GLY A 30 6.68 15.09 2.83
C GLY A 30 8.10 15.65 2.94
N ASP A 31 8.91 15.10 3.85
CA ASP A 31 10.22 15.67 4.19
C ASP A 31 11.36 14.95 3.46
N VAL A 32 11.12 13.73 2.95
CA VAL A 32 12.16 12.92 2.29
C VAL A 32 11.79 12.55 0.87
N ALA A 33 10.68 11.84 0.65
CA ALA A 33 10.39 11.26 -0.66
C ALA A 33 10.05 12.33 -1.71
N LEU A 34 9.08 13.20 -1.43
CA LEU A 34 8.65 14.23 -2.39
C LEU A 34 9.76 15.25 -2.72
N PRO A 35 10.56 15.74 -1.75
CA PRO A 35 11.69 16.62 -2.06
C PRO A 35 12.74 15.96 -2.95
N ALA A 36 13.05 14.68 -2.72
CA ALA A 36 14.00 13.92 -3.54
C ALA A 36 13.50 13.75 -4.98
N LEU A 37 12.24 13.36 -5.18
CA LEU A 37 11.66 13.26 -6.53
C LEU A 37 11.63 14.62 -7.23
N GLY A 38 11.28 15.69 -6.51
CA GLY A 38 11.27 17.05 -7.05
C GLY A 38 12.66 17.54 -7.47
N ALA A 39 13.74 17.03 -6.86
CA ALA A 39 15.10 17.32 -7.32
C ALA A 39 15.40 16.66 -8.68
N ILE A 40 15.02 15.39 -8.84
CA ILE A 40 15.20 14.66 -10.10
C ILE A 40 14.36 15.30 -11.22
N ASP A 41 13.14 15.74 -10.92
CA ASP A 41 12.30 16.45 -11.89
C ASP A 41 12.96 17.72 -12.43
N ARG A 42 13.62 18.50 -11.56
CA ARG A 42 14.35 19.71 -11.98
C ARG A 42 15.51 19.36 -12.91
N ASP A 43 16.18 18.24 -12.67
CA ASP A 43 17.25 17.77 -13.55
C ASP A 43 16.71 17.32 -14.91
N ILE A 44 15.60 16.56 -14.94
CA ILE A 44 14.92 16.18 -16.19
C ILE A 44 14.51 17.42 -16.98
N GLU A 45 13.89 18.41 -16.33
CA GLU A 45 13.48 19.67 -16.96
C GLU A 45 14.69 20.45 -17.51
N ARG A 46 15.77 20.53 -16.72
CA ARG A 46 17.01 21.19 -17.12
C ARG A 46 17.58 20.54 -18.37
N TRP A 47 17.75 19.22 -18.39
CA TRP A 47 18.28 18.51 -19.55
C TRP A 47 17.37 18.60 -20.78
N GLY A 48 16.05 18.66 -20.58
CA GLY A 48 15.09 18.87 -21.66
C GLY A 48 15.21 20.23 -22.38
N LYS A 49 15.78 21.25 -21.70
CA LYS A 49 15.99 22.59 -22.28
C LYS A 49 17.39 22.78 -22.88
N THR A 50 18.33 21.90 -22.55
CA THR A 50 19.73 21.98 -22.99
C THR A 50 19.88 21.50 -24.43
N ARG A 51 20.66 22.24 -25.25
CA ARG A 51 20.92 21.91 -26.67
C ARG A 51 22.26 21.22 -26.93
N GLU A 52 22.96 20.84 -25.86
CA GLU A 52 24.22 20.09 -25.93
C GLU A 52 23.97 18.68 -26.48
N GLY A 53 24.94 18.14 -27.23
CA GLY A 53 24.78 16.84 -27.90
C GLY A 53 24.50 15.66 -26.96
N GLY A 54 24.92 15.76 -25.68
CA GLY A 54 24.68 14.74 -24.66
C GLY A 54 23.33 14.87 -23.93
N ALA A 55 22.60 15.97 -24.09
CA ALA A 55 21.42 16.28 -23.30
C ALA A 55 20.29 15.23 -23.38
N PRO A 56 19.98 14.63 -24.57
CA PRO A 56 18.97 13.58 -24.65
C PRO A 56 19.31 12.33 -23.82
N PHE A 57 20.59 11.95 -23.76
CA PHE A 57 21.04 10.79 -22.97
C PHE A 57 20.96 11.08 -21.47
N ALA A 58 21.41 12.26 -21.05
CA ALA A 58 21.33 12.70 -19.66
C ALA A 58 19.88 12.78 -19.18
N ARG A 59 18.96 13.24 -20.04
CA ARG A 59 17.52 13.23 -19.74
C ARG A 59 16.98 11.81 -19.57
N ALA A 60 17.27 10.90 -20.49
CA ALA A 60 16.81 9.52 -20.41
C ALA A 60 17.33 8.81 -19.15
N ASP A 61 18.59 9.07 -18.77
CA ASP A 61 19.17 8.55 -17.52
C ASP A 61 18.47 9.12 -16.28
N ALA A 62 18.17 10.42 -16.27
CA ALA A 62 17.41 11.05 -15.18
C ALA A 62 15.97 10.51 -15.07
N GLU A 63 15.29 10.23 -16.19
CA GLU A 63 13.97 9.60 -16.22
C GLU A 63 14.02 8.15 -15.67
N ALA A 64 15.08 7.40 -16.00
CA ALA A 64 15.31 6.07 -15.42
C ALA A 64 15.60 6.13 -13.92
N LEU A 65 16.40 7.11 -13.48
CA LEU A 65 16.67 7.37 -12.06
C LEU A 65 15.39 7.73 -11.30
N LEU A 66 14.50 8.52 -11.89
CA LEU A 66 13.20 8.86 -11.30
C LEU A 66 12.39 7.58 -11.02
N GLN A 67 12.26 6.70 -12.02
CA GLN A 67 11.52 5.44 -11.85
C GLN A 67 12.15 4.52 -10.81
N ALA A 68 13.47 4.37 -10.80
CA ALA A 68 14.18 3.59 -9.79
C ALA A 68 13.97 4.16 -8.37
N THR A 69 13.96 5.49 -8.25
CA THR A 69 13.75 6.18 -6.97
C THR A 69 12.31 6.00 -6.46
N ILE A 70 11.30 6.07 -7.34
CA ILE A 70 9.90 5.77 -6.97
C ILE A 70 9.78 4.33 -6.47
N GLN A 71 10.36 3.35 -7.19
CA GLN A 71 10.36 1.94 -6.76
C GLN A 71 11.03 1.76 -5.39
N ALA A 72 12.16 2.41 -5.15
CA ALA A 72 12.86 2.39 -3.87
C ALA A 72 12.00 2.97 -2.73
N PHE A 73 11.28 4.08 -2.98
CA PHE A 73 10.36 4.65 -1.99
C PHE A 73 9.13 3.79 -1.74
N CYS A 74 8.55 3.15 -2.76
CA CYS A 74 7.47 2.16 -2.56
C CYS A 74 7.94 1.02 -1.64
N LEU A 75 9.14 0.48 -1.88
CA LEU A 75 9.72 -0.56 -1.03
C LEU A 75 9.97 -0.07 0.40
N ALA A 76 10.45 1.15 0.58
CA ALA A 76 10.67 1.75 1.89
C ALA A 76 9.34 1.92 2.66
N ILE A 77 8.31 2.45 2.01
CA ILE A 77 6.95 2.62 2.59
C ILE A 77 6.39 1.26 3.01
N GLN A 78 6.47 0.25 2.14
CA GLN A 78 6.06 -1.13 2.43
C GLN A 78 6.78 -1.66 3.66
N SER A 79 8.10 -1.48 3.73
CA SER A 79 8.93 -1.96 4.84
C SER A 79 8.62 -1.25 6.16
N ILE A 80 8.31 0.06 6.12
CA ILE A 80 7.90 0.82 7.30
C ILE A 80 6.59 0.27 7.85
N TRP A 81 5.57 0.13 7.00
CA TRP A 81 4.26 -0.39 7.41
C TRP A 81 4.34 -1.82 7.93
N GLU A 82 5.03 -2.71 7.21
CA GLU A 82 5.16 -4.11 7.62
C GLU A 82 5.84 -4.20 9.00
N ARG A 83 6.88 -3.41 9.27
CA ARG A 83 7.52 -3.38 10.59
C ARG A 83 6.56 -2.89 11.68
N GLN A 84 5.80 -1.82 11.42
CA GLN A 84 4.81 -1.30 12.37
C GLN A 84 3.74 -2.35 12.67
N LEU A 85 3.19 -2.98 11.63
CA LEU A 85 2.20 -4.05 11.75
C LEU A 85 2.74 -5.21 12.58
N ARG A 86 3.95 -5.69 12.29
CA ARG A 86 4.55 -6.83 13.00
C ARG A 86 4.81 -6.54 14.48
N VAL A 87 5.31 -5.35 14.80
CA VAL A 87 5.50 -4.93 16.20
C VAL A 87 4.16 -4.91 16.93
N TRP A 88 3.16 -4.23 16.37
CA TRP A 88 1.82 -4.17 16.96
C TRP A 88 1.20 -5.56 17.14
N MET A 89 1.36 -6.45 16.15
CA MET A 89 0.87 -7.84 16.25
C MET A 89 1.56 -8.64 17.35
N CYS A 90 2.86 -8.48 17.56
CA CYS A 90 3.55 -9.10 18.69
C CYS A 90 2.98 -8.64 20.02
N ASP A 91 2.73 -7.33 20.15
CA ASP A 91 2.15 -6.77 21.37
C ASP A 91 0.70 -7.23 21.59
N CYS A 92 -0.10 -7.40 20.51
CA CYS A 92 -1.41 -8.05 20.60
C CYS A 92 -1.31 -9.49 21.11
N VAL A 93 -0.38 -10.29 20.57
CA VAL A 93 -0.16 -11.67 21.02
C VAL A 93 0.18 -11.71 22.51
N HIS A 94 1.13 -10.88 22.95
CA HIS A 94 1.56 -10.83 24.35
C HIS A 94 0.41 -10.42 25.28
N TYR A 95 -0.37 -9.41 24.90
CA TYR A 95 -1.48 -8.94 25.72
C TYR A 95 -2.60 -9.97 25.84
N CYS A 96 -2.93 -10.67 24.75
CA CYS A 96 -3.96 -11.72 24.74
C CYS A 96 -3.49 -13.06 25.36
N GLY A 97 -2.30 -13.10 25.98
CA GLY A 97 -1.77 -14.31 26.60
C GLY A 97 -1.32 -15.40 25.61
N GLY A 98 -0.99 -15.02 24.39
CA GLY A 98 -0.56 -15.94 23.34
C GLY A 98 0.85 -16.50 23.55
N ASP A 99 1.16 -17.57 22.82
CA ASP A 99 2.39 -18.34 22.99
C ASP A 99 3.56 -17.91 22.07
N ALA A 100 4.73 -18.51 22.27
CA ALA A 100 5.91 -18.23 21.47
C ALA A 100 5.76 -18.59 19.98
N GLN A 101 4.83 -19.49 19.63
CA GLN A 101 4.55 -19.82 18.23
C GLN A 101 3.74 -18.70 17.57
N GLN A 102 2.74 -18.15 18.26
CA GLN A 102 1.98 -17.00 17.79
C GLN A 102 2.86 -15.75 17.64
N VAL A 103 3.83 -15.53 18.53
CA VAL A 103 4.82 -14.45 18.37
C VAL A 103 5.65 -14.64 17.11
N ARG A 104 6.14 -15.85 16.84
CA ARG A 104 6.87 -16.16 15.59
C ARG A 104 6.02 -15.93 14.35
N LEU A 105 4.74 -16.32 14.40
CA LEU A 105 3.78 -16.06 13.32
C LEU A 105 3.63 -14.56 13.06
N ALA A 106 3.44 -13.75 14.10
CA ALA A 106 3.37 -12.30 13.98
C ALA A 106 4.64 -11.71 13.32
N GLN A 107 5.82 -12.20 13.68
CA GLN A 107 7.09 -11.66 13.20
C GLN A 107 7.47 -12.06 11.77
N GLN A 108 7.16 -13.28 11.35
CA GLN A 108 7.79 -13.87 10.16
C GLN A 108 6.78 -14.40 9.14
N ALA A 109 5.52 -14.59 9.52
CA ALA A 109 4.57 -15.22 8.62
C ALA A 109 4.19 -14.28 7.44
N PRO A 110 3.72 -14.87 6.32
CA PRO A 110 3.04 -14.15 5.26
C PRO A 110 1.86 -13.34 5.78
N LEU A 111 1.54 -12.23 5.10
CA LEU A 111 0.52 -11.28 5.52
C LEU A 111 -0.87 -11.93 5.71
N GLU A 112 -1.20 -12.94 4.92
CA GLU A 112 -2.48 -13.67 5.04
C GLU A 112 -2.56 -14.41 6.38
N GLN A 113 -1.44 -14.97 6.85
CA GLN A 113 -1.37 -15.64 8.15
C GLN A 113 -1.38 -14.61 9.28
N VAL A 114 -0.72 -13.47 9.12
CA VAL A 114 -0.80 -12.35 10.08
C VAL A 114 -2.24 -11.84 10.19
N SER A 115 -2.97 -11.73 9.08
CA SER A 115 -4.38 -11.33 9.08
C SER A 115 -5.29 -12.35 9.76
N ARG A 116 -5.02 -13.65 9.61
CA ARG A 116 -5.76 -14.70 10.35
C ARG A 116 -5.47 -14.62 11.84
N LEU A 117 -4.20 -14.44 12.21
CA LEU A 117 -3.82 -14.24 13.61
C LEU A 117 -4.51 -13.02 14.23
N LEU A 118 -4.63 -11.91 13.49
CA LEU A 118 -5.37 -10.74 13.97
C LEU A 118 -6.86 -11.04 14.16
N LEU A 119 -7.47 -11.79 13.24
CA LEU A 119 -8.86 -12.24 13.37
C LEU A 119 -9.05 -13.09 14.63
N ASP A 120 -8.13 -14.03 14.89
CA ASP A 120 -8.20 -14.92 16.04
C ASP A 120 -8.03 -14.15 17.37
N LEU A 121 -7.11 -13.18 17.42
CA LEU A 121 -6.82 -12.41 18.63
C LEU A 121 -7.81 -11.28 18.90
N ARG A 122 -8.35 -10.66 17.84
CA ARG A 122 -9.05 -9.37 17.93
C ARG A 122 -10.41 -9.37 17.24
N GLY A 123 -10.84 -10.49 16.66
CA GLY A 123 -12.14 -10.62 15.99
C GLY A 123 -12.25 -9.80 14.69
N ALA A 124 -11.13 -9.32 14.14
CA ALA A 124 -11.09 -8.54 12.91
C ALA A 124 -9.93 -8.97 12.01
N ALA A 125 -10.20 -9.27 10.74
CA ALA A 125 -9.14 -9.47 9.75
C ALA A 125 -8.63 -8.12 9.22
N LEU A 126 -7.44 -8.08 8.59
CA LEU A 126 -6.95 -6.87 7.92
C LEU A 126 -7.93 -6.38 6.84
N ALA A 127 -8.60 -7.30 6.15
CA ALA A 127 -9.63 -6.99 5.15
C ALA A 127 -10.89 -6.31 5.72
N ALA A 128 -11.06 -6.24 7.05
CA ALA A 128 -12.14 -5.45 7.66
C ALA A 128 -11.86 -3.94 7.63
N PHE A 129 -10.61 -3.53 7.39
CA PHE A 129 -10.22 -2.12 7.35
C PHE A 129 -10.42 -1.55 5.93
N PRO A 130 -11.09 -0.39 5.78
CA PRO A 130 -11.35 0.22 4.48
C PRO A 130 -10.10 0.50 3.63
N SER A 131 -8.97 0.78 4.27
CA SER A 131 -7.69 1.04 3.56
C SER A 131 -6.97 -0.23 3.12
N TYR A 132 -7.47 -1.42 3.46
CA TYR A 132 -6.78 -2.68 3.15
C TYR A 132 -6.51 -2.92 1.67
N PRO A 133 -7.42 -2.62 0.71
CA PRO A 133 -7.12 -2.79 -0.71
C PRO A 133 -5.85 -2.03 -1.15
N ASP A 134 -5.64 -0.82 -0.63
CA ASP A 134 -4.44 -0.03 -0.93
C ASP A 134 -3.18 -0.56 -0.23
N LEU A 135 -3.33 -1.18 0.95
CA LEU A 135 -2.23 -1.85 1.66
C LEU A 135 -1.85 -3.17 0.98
N GLU A 136 -2.82 -3.92 0.45
CA GLU A 136 -2.58 -5.10 -0.37
C GLU A 136 -1.87 -4.70 -1.68
N TYR A 137 -2.32 -3.61 -2.30
CA TYR A 137 -1.65 -3.05 -3.47
C TYR A 137 -0.20 -2.63 -3.16
N LEU A 138 0.04 -1.94 -2.03
CA LEU A 138 1.39 -1.62 -1.53
C LEU A 138 2.23 -2.89 -1.37
N GLN A 139 1.66 -3.98 -0.84
CA GLN A 139 2.37 -5.24 -0.65
C GLN A 139 2.78 -5.87 -1.99
N LEU A 140 1.91 -5.85 -2.99
CA LEU A 140 2.23 -6.34 -4.34
C LEU A 140 3.33 -5.50 -4.99
N VAL A 141 3.22 -4.18 -4.95
CA VAL A 141 4.21 -3.25 -5.51
C VAL A 141 5.55 -3.40 -4.79
N GLY A 142 5.58 -3.37 -3.46
CA GLY A 142 6.83 -3.50 -2.70
C GLY A 142 7.54 -4.83 -2.95
N ASN A 143 6.81 -5.94 -3.05
CA ASN A 143 7.39 -7.24 -3.39
C ASN A 143 7.91 -7.29 -4.83
N ALA A 144 7.19 -6.70 -5.79
CA ALA A 144 7.66 -6.60 -7.17
C ALA A 144 8.92 -5.71 -7.26
N CYS A 145 8.98 -4.59 -6.54
CA CYS A 145 10.18 -3.75 -6.45
C CYS A 145 11.38 -4.49 -5.84
N ARG A 146 11.14 -5.37 -4.85
CA ARG A 146 12.22 -6.12 -4.18
C ARG A 146 12.76 -7.27 -5.02
N HIS A 147 11.88 -7.99 -5.72
CA HIS A 147 12.22 -9.27 -6.34
C HIS A 147 12.20 -9.24 -7.88
N GLY A 148 11.65 -8.19 -8.49
CA GLY A 148 11.42 -8.13 -9.93
C GLY A 148 10.33 -9.09 -10.37
N ASP A 149 10.61 -9.84 -11.44
CA ASP A 149 9.67 -10.77 -12.05
C ASP A 149 9.35 -11.97 -11.13
N GLY A 150 8.07 -12.25 -10.94
CA GLY A 150 7.58 -13.38 -10.16
C GLY A 150 6.10 -13.28 -9.81
N ARG A 151 5.68 -14.02 -8.78
CA ARG A 151 4.25 -14.11 -8.41
C ARG A 151 3.61 -12.75 -8.11
N SER A 152 4.35 -11.86 -7.45
CA SER A 152 3.84 -10.52 -7.10
C SER A 152 3.73 -9.62 -8.33
N SER A 153 4.69 -9.65 -9.25
CA SER A 153 4.58 -8.87 -10.50
C SER A 153 3.47 -9.39 -11.40
N ASP A 154 3.27 -10.72 -11.46
CA ASP A 154 2.19 -11.34 -12.23
C ASP A 154 0.81 -10.95 -11.66
N ALA A 155 0.67 -11.00 -10.34
CA ALA A 155 -0.56 -10.57 -9.66
C ALA A 155 -0.80 -9.07 -9.84
N LEU A 156 0.25 -8.26 -9.72
CA LEU A 156 0.22 -6.83 -9.96
C LEU A 156 -0.21 -6.50 -11.38
N PHE A 157 0.35 -7.18 -12.40
CA PHE A 157 -0.07 -7.00 -13.79
C PHE A 157 -1.53 -7.37 -14.00
N ARG A 158 -2.02 -8.45 -13.38
CA ARG A 158 -3.42 -8.86 -13.53
C ARG A 158 -4.39 -7.82 -12.96
N ALA A 159 -4.04 -7.20 -11.83
CA ALA A 159 -4.87 -6.23 -11.13
C ALA A 159 -4.71 -4.79 -11.66
N HIS A 160 -3.50 -4.42 -12.10
CA HIS A 160 -3.11 -3.04 -12.42
C HIS A 160 -2.34 -2.98 -13.75
N ARG A 161 -3.00 -3.33 -14.85
CA ARG A 161 -2.39 -3.36 -16.21
C ARG A 161 -1.95 -1.98 -16.68
N GLU A 162 -2.58 -0.91 -16.18
CA GLU A 162 -2.27 0.49 -16.46
C GLU A 162 -0.82 0.86 -16.11
N LEU A 163 -0.16 0.11 -15.23
CA LEU A 163 1.26 0.29 -14.92
C LEU A 163 2.18 -0.13 -16.07
N TRP A 164 1.69 -0.83 -17.08
CA TRP A 164 2.46 -1.22 -18.27
C TRP A 164 1.93 -0.49 -19.52
N PRO A 165 2.18 0.82 -19.67
CA PRO A 165 1.59 1.63 -20.74
C PRO A 165 2.00 1.18 -22.15
N THR A 166 3.12 0.46 -22.28
CA THR A 166 3.59 -0.07 -23.56
C THR A 166 3.07 -1.47 -23.88
N TRP A 167 2.38 -2.13 -22.94
CA TRP A 167 1.82 -3.46 -23.16
C TRP A 167 0.47 -3.35 -23.87
N THR A 168 0.24 -4.23 -24.85
CA THR A 168 -1.03 -4.32 -25.58
C THR A 168 -1.43 -5.78 -25.73
N SER A 169 -2.73 -6.06 -25.59
CA SER A 169 -3.31 -7.36 -25.93
C SER A 169 -3.68 -7.46 -27.42
N ALA A 170 -3.50 -6.38 -28.19
CA ALA A 170 -3.83 -6.38 -29.61
C ALA A 170 -2.97 -7.43 -30.33
N PRO A 171 -3.57 -8.27 -31.19
CA PRO A 171 -2.79 -9.22 -31.98
C PRO A 171 -1.80 -8.44 -32.83
N PHE A 172 -0.55 -8.89 -32.81
CA PHE A 172 0.48 -8.31 -33.67
C PHE A 172 0.03 -8.47 -35.13
N PRO A 173 0.13 -7.43 -35.97
CA PRO A 173 -0.28 -7.50 -37.37
C PRO A 173 0.70 -8.38 -38.15
N TRP A 174 0.52 -9.70 -38.04
CA TRP A 174 1.19 -10.67 -38.89
C TRP A 174 0.44 -10.79 -40.22
N PRO A 175 1.15 -11.05 -41.34
CA PRO A 175 0.52 -11.51 -42.57
C PRO A 175 -0.36 -12.74 -42.29
N ALA A 176 -1.48 -12.87 -43.02
CA ALA A 176 -2.54 -13.85 -42.80
C ALA A 176 -2.10 -15.34 -42.79
N GLU A 177 -0.85 -15.62 -43.12
CA GLU A 177 -0.26 -16.96 -43.20
C GLU A 177 0.25 -17.50 -41.86
N ASN A 178 0.33 -16.67 -40.82
CA ASN A 178 0.74 -17.13 -39.48
C ASN A 178 -0.48 -17.36 -38.58
N PRO A 179 -0.53 -18.48 -37.83
CA PRO A 179 -1.58 -18.71 -36.86
C PRO A 179 -1.61 -17.57 -35.84
N PRO A 180 -2.79 -17.17 -35.33
CA PRO A 180 -2.88 -16.16 -34.29
C PRO A 180 -2.04 -16.63 -33.10
N MET A 181 -0.91 -15.96 -32.84
CA MET A 181 -0.21 -16.15 -31.58
C MET A 181 -1.20 -15.83 -30.47
N GLY A 182 -1.24 -16.70 -29.45
CA GLY A 182 -2.05 -16.45 -28.25
C GLY A 182 -1.76 -15.08 -27.63
N PRO A 183 -2.55 -14.66 -26.63
CA PRO A 183 -2.34 -13.37 -25.98
C PRO A 183 -0.87 -13.24 -25.54
N PRO A 184 -0.25 -12.07 -25.72
CA PRO A 184 1.15 -11.88 -25.38
C PRO A 184 1.38 -12.22 -23.91
N ALA A 185 2.55 -12.80 -23.63
CA ALA A 185 2.96 -13.16 -22.28
C ALA A 185 2.89 -11.94 -21.33
N ILE A 186 2.77 -12.22 -20.03
CA ILE A 186 2.84 -11.20 -18.98
C ILE A 186 4.14 -10.40 -19.16
N PRO A 187 4.08 -9.06 -19.25
CA PRO A 187 5.28 -8.25 -19.46
C PRO A 187 6.16 -8.27 -18.21
N SER A 188 7.48 -8.21 -18.42
CA SER A 188 8.43 -8.05 -17.31
C SER A 188 8.15 -6.77 -16.52
N PHE A 189 8.29 -6.85 -15.20
CA PHE A 189 8.17 -5.73 -14.25
C PHE A 189 9.14 -4.61 -14.55
N ARG A 190 10.26 -4.88 -15.22
CA ARG A 190 11.19 -3.83 -15.67
C ARG A 190 10.53 -2.78 -16.59
N HIS A 191 9.43 -3.14 -17.24
CA HIS A 191 8.65 -2.25 -18.12
C HIS A 191 7.48 -1.58 -17.39
N ALA A 192 7.28 -1.86 -16.10
CA ALA A 192 6.29 -1.18 -15.30
C ALA A 192 6.73 0.26 -15.03
N VAL A 193 5.80 1.19 -15.16
CA VAL A 193 5.97 2.60 -14.84
C VAL A 193 5.13 2.87 -13.61
N LEU A 194 5.78 3.15 -12.48
CA LEU A 194 5.08 3.44 -11.23
C LEU A 194 4.79 4.95 -11.15
N PRO A 195 3.52 5.37 -11.06
CA PRO A 195 3.19 6.77 -10.84
C PRO A 195 3.62 7.20 -9.43
N ARG A 196 4.08 8.45 -9.31
CA ARG A 196 4.48 9.02 -8.01
C ARG A 196 3.31 9.11 -7.03
N GLU A 197 2.10 9.20 -7.56
CA GLU A 197 0.84 9.30 -6.84
C GLU A 197 0.63 8.07 -5.94
N LEU A 198 1.21 6.91 -6.30
CA LEU A 198 1.19 5.72 -5.47
C LEU A 198 1.82 5.96 -4.10
N LEU A 199 2.88 6.75 -4.00
CA LEU A 199 3.52 7.03 -2.71
C LEU A 199 2.54 7.73 -1.76
N THR A 200 1.78 8.70 -2.28
CA THR A 200 0.76 9.42 -1.51
C THR A 200 -0.41 8.50 -1.15
N ARG A 201 -0.89 7.70 -2.11
CA ARG A 201 -1.95 6.70 -1.90
C ARG A 201 -1.58 5.74 -0.77
N PHE A 202 -0.38 5.16 -0.80
CA PHE A 202 0.08 4.19 0.19
C PHE A 202 0.31 4.82 1.57
N VAL A 203 0.92 5.99 1.64
CA VAL A 203 1.11 6.72 2.91
C VAL A 203 -0.23 7.06 3.55
N ASN A 204 -1.21 7.51 2.76
CA ASN A 204 -2.57 7.76 3.25
C ASN A 204 -3.24 6.49 3.75
N ALA A 205 -3.15 5.38 3.00
CA ALA A 205 -3.72 4.09 3.39
C ALA A 205 -3.16 3.58 4.73
N ILE A 206 -1.85 3.73 4.94
CA ILE A 206 -1.18 3.41 6.22
C ILE A 206 -1.70 4.32 7.33
N GLY A 207 -1.81 5.63 7.07
CA GLY A 207 -2.36 6.60 8.02
C GLY A 207 -3.78 6.24 8.46
N TRP A 208 -4.66 5.99 7.49
CA TRP A 208 -6.05 5.61 7.72
C TRP A 208 -6.19 4.28 8.47
N PHE A 209 -5.32 3.30 8.18
CA PHE A 209 -5.29 2.05 8.92
C PHE A 209 -5.02 2.28 10.40
N TRP A 210 -4.00 3.07 10.75
CA TRP A 210 -3.66 3.34 12.15
C TRP A 210 -4.68 4.23 12.86
N GLU A 211 -5.32 5.15 12.14
CA GLU A 211 -6.48 5.90 12.66
C GLU A 211 -7.66 4.98 12.96
N ASP A 212 -7.92 3.98 12.11
CA ASP A 212 -9.01 3.03 12.31
C ASP A 212 -8.72 2.07 13.47
N VAL A 213 -7.46 1.64 13.65
CA VAL A 213 -7.02 0.91 14.84
C VAL A 213 -7.26 1.77 16.10
N SER A 214 -6.86 3.05 16.07
CA SER A 214 -7.09 3.98 17.18
C SER A 214 -8.60 4.15 17.47
N TYR A 215 -9.42 4.27 16.42
CA TYR A 215 -10.87 4.37 16.54
C TYR A 215 -11.47 3.13 17.20
N VAL A 216 -11.15 1.92 16.72
CA VAL A 216 -11.70 0.67 17.27
C VAL A 216 -11.29 0.50 18.73
N CYS A 217 -10.05 0.83 19.07
CA CYS A 217 -9.56 0.85 20.44
C CYS A 217 -10.39 1.81 21.32
N MET A 218 -10.51 3.08 20.93
CA MET A 218 -11.27 4.08 21.70
C MET A 218 -12.77 3.74 21.80
N ASN A 219 -13.34 3.16 20.77
CA ASN A 219 -14.74 2.76 20.76
C ASN A 219 -15.03 1.67 21.82
N GLY A 220 -14.02 0.85 22.14
CA GLY A 220 -14.03 -0.19 23.17
C GLY A 220 -14.11 0.30 24.62
N PHE A 221 -13.91 1.60 24.91
CA PHE A 221 -14.01 2.09 26.29
C PHE A 221 -15.43 1.97 26.84
N VAL A 222 -15.57 1.40 28.04
CA VAL A 222 -16.85 1.26 28.76
C VAL A 222 -17.38 2.63 29.19
N GLN A 223 -16.50 3.47 29.75
CA GLN A 223 -16.79 4.84 30.10
C GLN A 223 -15.96 5.77 29.22
N LYS A 224 -16.64 6.70 28.53
CA LYS A 224 -16.00 7.68 27.64
C LYS A 224 -16.13 9.04 28.30
N ASP A 225 -15.00 9.71 28.51
CA ASP A 225 -15.00 11.12 28.91
C ASP A 225 -15.21 12.02 27.69
N GLU A 226 -15.37 13.32 27.94
CA GLU A 226 -15.59 14.32 26.89
C GLU A 226 -14.45 14.36 25.86
N GLY A 227 -13.21 14.09 26.29
CA GLY A 227 -12.05 14.04 25.41
C GLY A 227 -12.10 12.85 24.45
N ILE A 228 -12.45 11.67 24.94
CA ILE A 228 -12.62 10.45 24.13
C ILE A 228 -13.78 10.62 23.14
N GLU A 229 -14.91 11.18 23.57
CA GLU A 229 -16.05 11.44 22.67
C GLU A 229 -15.70 12.46 21.58
N SER A 230 -15.01 13.56 21.95
CA SER A 230 -14.51 14.54 20.98
C SER A 230 -13.58 13.89 19.95
N ARG A 231 -12.63 13.06 20.43
CA ARG A 231 -11.68 12.38 19.55
C ARG A 231 -12.36 11.35 18.63
N LEU A 232 -13.35 10.61 19.13
CA LEU A 232 -14.16 9.71 18.31
C LEU A 232 -14.96 10.47 17.24
N ALA A 233 -15.50 11.64 17.57
CA ALA A 233 -16.20 12.49 16.61
C ALA A 233 -15.26 13.01 15.50
N GLU A 234 -14.05 13.42 15.86
CA GLU A 234 -12.99 13.80 14.89
C GLU A 234 -12.66 12.63 13.96
N LEU A 235 -12.41 11.43 14.51
CA LEU A 235 -12.06 10.24 13.72
C LEU A 235 -13.21 9.82 12.78
N ARG A 236 -14.47 9.90 13.22
CA ARG A 236 -15.65 9.65 12.36
C ARG A 236 -15.72 10.65 11.21
N THR A 237 -15.50 11.93 11.49
CA THR A 237 -15.50 12.99 10.48
C THR A 237 -14.38 12.80 9.47
N ALA A 238 -13.16 12.56 9.95
CA ALA A 238 -12.00 12.28 9.11
C ALA A 238 -12.23 11.04 8.23
N ARG A 239 -12.80 9.97 8.79
CA ARG A 239 -13.13 8.74 8.05
C ARG A 239 -14.21 8.95 6.98
N ALA A 240 -15.24 9.74 7.27
CA ALA A 240 -16.28 10.09 6.31
C ALA A 240 -15.76 10.96 5.15
N ALA A 241 -14.69 11.72 5.36
CA ALA A 241 -14.08 12.58 4.35
C ALA A 241 -13.05 11.85 3.45
N ARG A 242 -12.75 10.56 3.71
CA ARG A 242 -11.79 9.80 2.90
C ARG A 242 -12.39 9.55 1.51
N PRO A 243 -11.60 9.66 0.43
CA PRO A 243 -12.06 9.30 -0.89
C PRO A 243 -12.44 7.81 -0.90
N MET A 244 -13.67 7.49 -1.32
CA MET A 244 -14.04 6.11 -1.57
C MET A 244 -13.30 5.65 -2.83
N ASN A 245 -12.57 4.52 -2.74
CA ASN A 245 -11.96 3.92 -3.93
C ASN A 245 -13.08 3.38 -4.83
N GLU A 246 -13.41 4.13 -5.89
CA GLU A 246 -14.43 3.78 -6.89
C GLU A 246 -14.08 2.48 -7.67
N ASP A 247 -12.82 2.04 -7.63
CA ASP A 247 -12.34 0.85 -8.35
C ASP A 247 -12.88 -0.49 -7.82
N THR A 248 -13.54 -0.52 -6.66
CA THR A 248 -14.05 -1.78 -6.08
C THR A 248 -15.44 -2.16 -6.61
N GLN A 249 -16.11 -1.28 -7.36
CA GLN A 249 -17.50 -1.51 -7.80
C GLN A 249 -17.63 -2.22 -9.17
N CYS A 250 -16.56 -2.33 -9.95
CA CYS A 250 -16.61 -2.97 -11.28
C CYS A 250 -16.35 -4.48 -11.30
N ALA A 251 -16.01 -5.12 -10.16
CA ALA A 251 -15.74 -6.57 -10.12
C ALA A 251 -16.97 -7.44 -9.80
N ALA A 252 -18.17 -6.85 -9.69
CA ALA A 252 -19.40 -7.54 -9.32
C ALA A 252 -20.50 -7.38 -10.39
N ASP A 253 -20.16 -7.54 -11.66
CA ASP A 253 -21.14 -7.83 -12.70
C ASP A 253 -20.84 -9.21 -13.32
N PRO A 254 -21.56 -10.27 -12.92
CA PRO A 254 -21.64 -11.47 -13.73
C PRO A 254 -22.69 -11.21 -14.82
N ALA A 255 -22.30 -10.60 -15.93
CA ALA A 255 -23.00 -10.83 -17.20
C ALA A 255 -22.76 -12.32 -17.54
N GLY A 256 -23.77 -13.18 -17.64
CA GLY A 256 -24.93 -13.02 -18.52
C GLY A 256 -24.75 -14.02 -19.64
#